data_AF-A0A935SM66-F1
#
_entry.id   AF-A0A935SM66-F1
#
_cell.length_a   1.000
_cell.length_b   1.000
_cell.length_c   1.000
_cell.angle_alpha   90.00
_cell.angle_beta   90.00
_cell.angle_gamma   90.00
#
_symmetry.space_group_name_H-M   'P 1'
#
loop_
_entity.id
_entity.type
_entity.pdbx_description
1 polymer ?
#
loop_
_entity_poly.entity_id
_entity_poly.type
_entity_poly.pdbx_seq_one_letter_code
_entity_poly.pdbx_strand_id
1 'polypeptide(L)'
;MDFPMFHLDWLNDRFLIALIAILHVCINHGLAVGFIPYITRLEQQGVMNSSANQITNPEWDAMVYKMMKVGFIITTTLGAMTGVGIWLSVSVVSPSSIASLIRVFYWAWFIEWLVFITEVVLILIYFLTWKNSNKSLKAKLRHIKFGWFLSIFSWITMAIIVSILGL
;
A
#
# COMPACT_ATOMS: atom_id res chain seq x y z
N MET A 1 -4.46 -1.24 -35.16
CA MET A 1 -3.00 -1.44 -34.97
C MET A 1 -2.84 -2.83 -34.44
N ASP A 2 -2.16 -3.70 -35.18
CA ASP A 2 -1.87 -5.06 -34.73
C ASP A 2 -0.64 -5.01 -33.83
N PHE A 3 -0.80 -5.44 -32.58
CA PHE A 3 0.30 -5.53 -31.63
C PHE A 3 0.90 -6.94 -31.69
N PRO A 4 2.24 -7.09 -31.62
CA PRO A 4 2.84 -8.40 -31.45
C PRO A 4 2.37 -9.00 -30.12
N MET A 5 1.80 -10.21 -30.17
CA MET A 5 1.32 -10.92 -28.99
C MET A 5 2.44 -11.78 -28.41
N PHE A 6 2.68 -11.64 -27.11
CA PHE A 6 3.56 -12.51 -26.36
C PHE A 6 2.78 -13.72 -25.85
N HIS A 7 3.33 -14.91 -26.08
CA HIS A 7 2.77 -16.17 -25.62
C HIS A 7 3.80 -16.93 -24.78
N LEU A 8 3.37 -17.39 -23.61
CA LEU A 8 4.09 -18.31 -22.74
C LEU A 8 3.64 -19.73 -23.07
N ASP A 9 4.47 -20.44 -23.84
CA ASP A 9 4.15 -21.80 -24.31
C ASP A 9 3.91 -22.81 -23.18
N TRP A 10 4.48 -22.57 -21.99
CA TRP A 10 4.38 -23.46 -20.84
C TRP A 10 3.34 -23.05 -19.78
N LEU A 11 2.84 -21.81 -19.83
CA LEU A 11 1.98 -21.24 -18.78
C LEU A 11 0.97 -20.32 -19.45
N ASN A 12 -0.33 -20.63 -19.33
CA ASN A 12 -1.38 -19.81 -19.98
C ASN A 12 -1.21 -18.32 -19.64
N ASP A 13 -1.11 -17.46 -20.65
CA ASP A 13 -0.82 -16.02 -20.48
C ASP A 13 -1.82 -15.32 -19.54
N ARG A 14 -3.09 -15.74 -19.58
CA ARG A 14 -4.13 -15.19 -18.70
C ARG A 14 -3.97 -15.65 -17.26
N PHE A 15 -3.42 -16.85 -17.06
CA PHE A 15 -3.13 -17.38 -15.73
C PHE A 15 -1.99 -16.61 -15.06
N LEU A 16 -0.97 -16.18 -15.82
CA LEU A 16 0.10 -15.32 -15.29
C LEU A 16 -0.47 -14.02 -14.70
N ILE A 17 -1.32 -13.31 -15.46
CA ILE A 17 -1.97 -12.07 -14.99
C ILE A 17 -2.78 -12.35 -13.72
N ALA A 18 -3.60 -13.41 -13.72
CA ALA A 18 -4.44 -13.76 -12.59
C ALA A 18 -3.63 -14.05 -11.33
N LEU A 19 -2.53 -14.80 -11.45
CA LEU A 19 -1.65 -15.12 -10.32
C LEU A 19 -1.04 -13.87 -9.70
N ILE A 20 -0.46 -12.98 -10.52
CA ILE A 20 0.16 -11.74 -10.04
C ILE A 20 -0.90 -10.83 -9.42
N ALA A 21 -2.08 -10.72 -10.04
CA ALA A 21 -3.18 -9.90 -9.54
C ALA A 21 -3.70 -10.38 -8.17
N ILE A 22 -3.90 -11.69 -7.99
CA ILE A 22 -4.33 -12.26 -6.70
C ILE A 22 -3.28 -11.98 -5.62
N LEU A 23 -2.01 -12.25 -5.91
CA LEU A 23 -0.93 -11.97 -4.96
C LEU A 23 -0.88 -10.48 -4.59
N HIS A 24 -0.99 -9.60 -5.58
CA HIS A 24 -0.99 -8.16 -5.37
C HIS A 24 -2.15 -7.71 -4.48
N VAL A 25 -3.37 -8.19 -4.73
CA VAL A 25 -4.56 -7.85 -3.93
C VAL A 25 -4.42 -8.38 -2.51
N CYS A 26 -4.02 -9.65 -2.34
CA CYS A 26 -3.81 -10.24 -1.02
C CYS A 26 -2.81 -9.43 -0.18
N ILE A 27 -1.71 -8.97 -0.80
CA ILE A 27 -0.70 -8.16 -0.13
C ILE A 27 -1.23 -6.75 0.15
N ASN A 28 -1.72 -6.03 -0.85
CA ASN A 28 -2.04 -4.60 -0.69
C ASN A 28 -3.35 -4.36 0.07
N HIS A 29 -4.41 -5.14 -0.17
CA HIS A 29 -5.64 -4.98 0.61
C HIS A 29 -5.40 -5.38 2.07
N GLY A 30 -4.65 -6.46 2.31
CA GLY A 30 -4.31 -6.90 3.66
C GLY A 30 -3.37 -5.92 4.38
N LEU A 31 -2.26 -5.54 3.76
CA LEU A 31 -1.16 -4.83 4.41
C LEU A 31 -1.10 -3.33 4.12
N ALA A 32 -1.43 -2.86 2.93
CA ALA A 32 -1.42 -1.41 2.66
C ALA A 32 -2.70 -0.75 3.20
N VAL A 33 -3.85 -1.38 2.96
CA VAL A 33 -5.16 -0.79 3.29
C VAL A 33 -5.68 -1.19 4.66
N GLY A 34 -5.60 -2.47 5.03
CA GLY A 34 -6.14 -2.99 6.30
C GLY A 34 -5.18 -2.82 7.48
N PHE A 35 -3.90 -3.11 7.27
CA PHE A 35 -2.92 -3.17 8.36
C PHE A 35 -2.45 -1.80 8.86
N ILE A 36 -2.34 -0.77 8.00
CA ILE A 36 -1.90 0.57 8.41
C ILE A 36 -2.82 1.24 9.44
N PRO A 37 -4.16 1.29 9.26
CA PRO A 37 -5.05 1.83 10.29
C PRO A 37 -5.01 0.98 11.56
N TYR A 38 -4.80 -0.33 11.44
CA TYR A 38 -4.62 -1.22 12.59
C TYR A 38 -3.35 -0.88 13.39
N ILE A 39 -2.20 -0.72 12.73
CA ILE A 39 -0.94 -0.29 13.36
C ILE A 39 -1.10 1.08 14.01
N THR A 40 -1.70 2.04 13.31
CA THR A 40 -1.92 3.39 13.84
C THR A 40 -2.76 3.35 15.11
N ARG A 41 -3.81 2.51 15.13
CA ARG A 41 -4.64 2.31 16.32
C ARG A 41 -3.87 1.61 17.46
N LEU A 42 -3.00 0.65 17.16
CA LEU A 42 -2.15 0.03 18.18
C LEU A 42 -1.14 1.02 18.76
N GLU A 43 -0.55 1.87 17.94
CA GLU A 43 0.34 2.95 18.37
C GLU A 43 -0.41 3.91 19.32
N GLN A 44 -1.63 4.30 18.97
CA GLN A 44 -2.48 5.14 19.81
C GLN A 44 -2.81 4.48 21.16
N GLN A 45 -3.14 3.19 21.17
CA GLN A 45 -3.35 2.43 22.41
C GLN A 45 -2.09 2.37 23.27
N GLY A 46 -0.92 2.27 22.65
CA GLY A 46 0.36 2.30 23.33
C GLY A 46 0.61 3.62 24.08
N VAL A 47 0.05 4.73 23.62
CA VAL A 47 0.09 6.03 24.33
C VAL A 47 -0.98 6.09 25.43
N MET A 48 -2.19 5.61 25.14
CA MET A 48 -3.32 5.64 26.10
C MET A 48 -3.08 4.77 27.34
N ASN A 49 -2.36 3.66 27.20
CA ASN A 49 -2.09 2.71 28.28
C ASN A 49 -0.74 2.96 28.99
N SER A 50 -0.12 4.11 28.76
CA SER A 50 1.18 4.47 29.35
C SER A 50 1.04 4.96 30.78
N SER A 51 2.05 4.74 31.61
CA SER A 51 2.17 5.42 32.91
C SER A 51 2.40 6.92 32.71
N ALA A 52 2.01 7.75 33.68
CA ALA A 52 2.09 9.23 33.60
C ALA A 52 3.49 9.80 33.29
N ASN A 53 4.55 9.06 33.60
CA ASN A 53 5.95 9.46 33.36
C ASN A 53 6.53 8.98 32.03
N GLN A 54 5.74 8.28 31.20
CA GLN A 54 6.17 7.71 29.93
C GLN A 54 5.37 8.29 28.77
N ILE A 55 6.03 8.47 27.61
CA ILE A 55 5.38 8.95 26.38
C ILE A 55 4.48 7.85 25.78
N THR A 56 4.95 6.61 25.82
CA THR A 56 4.25 5.41 25.36
C THR A 56 4.76 4.22 26.17
N ASN A 57 3.99 3.14 26.31
CA ASN A 57 4.49 1.88 26.84
C ASN A 57 5.60 1.33 25.91
N PRO A 58 6.85 1.16 26.40
CA PRO A 58 8.00 0.84 25.56
C PRO A 58 7.94 -0.58 24.98
N GLU A 59 7.43 -1.56 25.72
CA GLU A 59 7.31 -2.95 25.25
C GLU A 59 6.25 -3.04 24.16
N TRP A 60 5.13 -2.34 24.36
CA TRP A 60 4.07 -2.24 23.37
C TRP A 60 4.55 -1.54 22.10
N ASP A 61 5.21 -0.37 22.22
CA ASP A 61 5.72 0.37 21.07
C ASP A 61 6.76 -0.43 20.28
N ALA A 62 7.63 -1.18 20.96
CA ALA A 62 8.61 -2.06 20.31
C ALA A 62 7.94 -3.20 19.53
N MET A 63 6.88 -3.80 20.08
CA MET A 63 6.09 -4.83 19.42
C MET A 63 5.38 -4.28 18.18
N VAL A 64 4.70 -3.14 18.30
CA VAL A 64 4.03 -2.47 17.18
C VAL A 64 5.04 -2.05 16.09
N TYR A 65 6.20 -1.53 16.48
CA TYR A 65 7.28 -1.20 15.55
C TYR A 65 7.77 -2.43 14.77
N LYS A 66 7.91 -3.58 15.43
CA LYS A 66 8.32 -4.84 14.77
C LYS A 66 7.27 -5.30 13.76
N MET A 67 5.99 -5.22 14.11
CA MET A 67 4.89 -5.52 13.18
C MET A 67 4.95 -4.56 11.99
N MET A 68 5.02 -3.25 12.26
CA MET A 68 5.11 -2.22 11.23
C MET A 68 6.30 -2.43 10.31
N LYS A 69 7.46 -2.83 10.83
CA LYS A 69 8.65 -3.14 10.03
C LYS A 69 8.41 -4.28 9.04
N VAL A 70 7.76 -5.36 9.47
CA VAL A 70 7.45 -6.50 8.60
C VAL A 70 6.47 -6.07 7.52
N GLY A 71 5.38 -5.39 7.88
CA GLY A 71 4.40 -4.87 6.92
C GLY A 71 5.02 -3.89 5.94
N PHE A 72 5.83 -2.94 6.43
CA PHE A 72 6.57 -1.98 5.61
C PHE A 72 7.42 -2.68 4.55
N ILE A 73 8.25 -3.66 4.93
CA ILE A 73 9.12 -4.38 3.99
C ILE A 73 8.28 -5.10 2.95
N ILE A 74 7.26 -5.87 3.36
CA ILE A 74 6.45 -6.66 2.43
C ILE A 74 5.70 -5.74 1.45
N THR A 75 5.04 -4.69 1.94
CA THR A 75 4.23 -3.79 1.10
C THR A 75 5.11 -2.98 0.14
N THR A 76 6.21 -2.40 0.62
CA THR A 76 7.09 -1.57 -0.23
C THR A 76 7.96 -2.36 -1.21
N THR A 77 8.12 -3.67 -1.00
CA THR A 77 8.84 -4.56 -1.92
C THR A 77 7.86 -5.38 -2.75
N LEU A 78 7.32 -6.46 -2.20
CA LEU A 78 6.43 -7.39 -2.90
C LEU A 78 5.13 -6.69 -3.36
N GLY A 79 4.55 -5.83 -2.54
CA GLY A 79 3.34 -5.08 -2.91
C GLY A 79 3.57 -4.17 -4.12
N ALA A 80 4.61 -3.33 -4.07
CA ALA A 80 4.98 -2.43 -5.18
C ALA A 80 5.41 -3.20 -6.44
N MET A 81 6.26 -4.23 -6.30
CA MET A 81 6.76 -5.04 -7.42
C MET A 81 5.62 -5.77 -8.15
N THR A 82 4.67 -6.34 -7.41
CA THR A 82 3.53 -7.04 -8.03
C THR A 82 2.61 -6.06 -8.77
N GLY A 83 2.48 -4.81 -8.33
CA GLY A 83 1.70 -3.79 -9.04
C GLY A 83 2.32 -3.43 -10.39
N VAL A 84 3.64 -3.19 -10.41
CA VAL A 84 4.40 -3.02 -11.66
C VAL A 84 4.30 -4.28 -12.54
N GLY A 85 4.33 -5.46 -11.92
CA GLY A 85 4.19 -6.75 -12.59
C GLY A 85 2.84 -6.90 -13.32
N ILE A 86 1.73 -6.44 -12.73
CA ILE A 86 0.42 -6.43 -13.40
C ILE A 86 0.48 -5.55 -14.65
N TRP A 87 0.96 -4.31 -14.51
CA TRP A 87 1.06 -3.38 -15.63
C TRP A 87 1.87 -3.93 -16.80
N LEU A 88 3.04 -4.49 -16.51
CA LEU A 88 3.91 -5.10 -17.52
C LEU A 88 3.25 -6.33 -18.16
N SER A 89 2.70 -7.23 -17.35
CA SER A 89 2.10 -8.48 -17.84
C SER A 89 0.89 -8.21 -18.73
N VAL A 90 -0.02 -7.33 -18.30
CA VAL A 90 -1.23 -7.00 -19.09
C VAL A 90 -0.85 -6.28 -20.38
N SER A 91 0.14 -5.39 -20.36
CA SER A 91 0.59 -4.66 -21.56
C SER A 91 1.17 -5.58 -22.63
N VAL A 92 1.82 -6.67 -22.23
CA VAL A 92 2.49 -7.61 -23.12
C VAL A 92 1.52 -8.72 -23.59
N VAL A 93 0.63 -9.19 -22.71
CA VAL A 93 -0.31 -10.28 -22.99
C VAL A 93 -1.59 -9.80 -23.68
N SER A 94 -2.12 -8.62 -23.34
CA SER A 94 -3.36 -8.09 -23.93
C SER A 94 -3.30 -6.57 -24.20
N PRO A 95 -2.39 -6.14 -25.09
CA PRO A 95 -2.16 -4.72 -25.39
C PRO A 95 -3.43 -3.98 -25.87
N SER A 96 -4.29 -4.66 -26.65
CA SER A 96 -5.54 -4.05 -27.15
C SER A 96 -6.54 -3.75 -26.03
N SER A 97 -6.66 -4.64 -25.04
CA SER A 97 -7.54 -4.46 -23.89
C SER A 97 -7.09 -3.29 -23.02
N ILE A 98 -5.81 -3.26 -22.63
CA ILE A 98 -5.29 -2.18 -21.78
C ILE A 98 -5.33 -0.84 -22.50
N ALA A 99 -5.05 -0.81 -23.81
CA ALA A 99 -5.18 0.41 -24.61
C ALA A 99 -6.63 0.93 -24.64
N SER A 100 -7.62 0.03 -24.65
CA SER A 100 -9.03 0.44 -24.56
C SER A 100 -9.40 0.98 -23.18
N LEU A 101 -8.95 0.32 -22.12
CA LEU A 101 -9.19 0.77 -20.75
C LEU A 101 -8.56 2.15 -20.49
N ILE A 102 -7.32 2.36 -20.95
CA ILE A 102 -6.64 3.65 -20.80
C ILE A 102 -7.42 4.77 -21.50
N ARG A 103 -8.04 4.54 -22.66
CA ARG A 103 -8.85 5.58 -23.34
C ARG A 103 -10.05 6.05 -22.52
N VAL A 104 -10.58 5.21 -21.63
CA VAL A 104 -11.75 5.53 -20.79
C VAL A 104 -11.32 6.03 -19.41
N PHE A 105 -10.35 5.36 -18.79
CA PHE A 105 -9.98 5.56 -17.39
C PHE A 105 -8.65 6.27 -17.18
N TYR A 106 -8.06 6.87 -18.23
CA TYR A 106 -6.75 7.54 -18.17
C TYR A 106 -6.59 8.42 -16.91
N TRP A 107 -7.53 9.33 -16.68
CA TRP A 107 -7.46 10.27 -15.56
C TRP A 107 -7.62 9.58 -14.21
N ALA A 108 -8.49 8.57 -14.10
CA ALA A 108 -8.69 7.83 -12.86
C ALA A 108 -7.41 7.07 -12.48
N TRP A 109 -6.79 6.35 -13.42
CA TRP A 109 -5.51 5.68 -13.19
C TRP A 109 -4.36 6.65 -12.92
N PHE A 110 -4.31 7.77 -13.62
CA PHE A 110 -3.27 8.78 -13.38
C PHE A 110 -3.35 9.35 -11.97
N ILE A 111 -4.57 9.66 -11.49
CA ILE A 111 -4.79 10.14 -10.12
C ILE A 111 -4.44 9.05 -9.11
N GLU A 112 -4.89 7.80 -9.35
CA GLU A 112 -4.54 6.65 -8.51
C GLU A 112 -3.03 6.50 -8.36
N TRP A 113 -2.27 6.60 -9.46
CA TRP A 113 -0.82 6.53 -9.43
C TRP A 113 -0.17 7.65 -8.61
N LEU A 114 -0.68 8.88 -8.69
CA LEU A 114 -0.21 10.00 -7.85
C LEU A 114 -0.51 9.78 -6.37
N VAL A 115 -1.70 9.26 -6.06
CA VAL A 115 -2.10 8.92 -4.68
C VAL A 115 -1.21 7.79 -4.16
N PHE A 116 -0.94 6.76 -4.96
CA PHE A 116 -0.07 5.65 -4.61
C PHE A 116 1.38 6.10 -4.35
N ILE A 117 1.96 6.98 -5.17
CA ILE A 117 3.30 7.54 -4.88
C ILE A 117 3.28 8.30 -3.57
N THR A 118 2.23 9.10 -3.35
CA THR A 118 2.08 9.84 -2.10
C THR A 118 2.02 8.88 -0.92
N GLU A 119 1.28 7.78 -1.02
CA GLU A 119 1.20 6.71 -0.02
C GLU A 119 2.57 6.09 0.27
N VAL A 120 3.36 5.78 -0.75
CA VAL A 120 4.73 5.25 -0.61
C VAL A 120 5.63 6.24 0.14
N VAL A 121 5.54 7.54 -0.18
CA VAL A 121 6.30 8.58 0.53
C VAL A 121 5.84 8.70 1.98
N LEU A 122 4.52 8.67 2.22
CA LEU A 122 3.95 8.76 3.55
C LEU A 122 4.35 7.55 4.41
N ILE A 123 4.27 6.32 3.92
CA ILE A 123 4.66 5.13 4.69
C ILE A 123 6.16 5.10 4.99
N LEU A 124 7.00 5.59 4.06
CA LEU A 124 8.43 5.79 4.30
C LEU A 124 8.68 6.77 5.45
N ILE A 125 8.03 7.94 5.42
CA ILE A 125 8.16 8.94 6.49
C ILE A 125 7.66 8.37 7.82
N TYR A 126 6.50 7.71 7.84
CA TYR A 126 5.93 7.11 9.05
C TYR A 126 6.90 6.07 9.64
N PHE A 127 7.39 5.12 8.84
CA PHE A 127 8.30 4.10 9.34
C PHE A 127 9.65 4.67 9.81
N LEU A 128 10.27 5.57 9.04
CA LEU A 128 11.59 6.11 9.34
C LEU A 128 11.58 7.10 10.52
N THR A 129 10.46 7.79 10.75
CA THR A 129 10.33 8.75 11.85
C THR A 129 9.85 8.14 13.17
N TRP A 130 9.54 6.84 13.20
CA TRP A 130 9.04 6.13 14.38
C TRP A 130 9.89 6.38 15.64
N LYS A 131 11.20 6.11 15.57
CA LYS A 131 12.10 6.32 16.72
C LYS A 131 12.18 7.79 17.15
N ASN A 132 12.13 8.70 16.20
CA ASN A 132 12.16 10.15 16.46
C ASN A 132 10.85 10.64 17.10
N SER A 133 9.73 9.95 16.89
CA SER A 133 8.44 10.27 17.49
C SER A 133 8.44 10.13 19.02
N ASN A 134 9.29 9.25 19.56
CA ASN A 134 9.39 8.98 20.99
C ASN A 134 10.18 10.04 21.79
N LYS A 135 10.56 11.18 21.17
CA LYS A 135 11.27 12.28 21.86
C LYS A 135 10.38 13.12 22.77
N SER A 136 9.08 13.24 22.45
CA SER A 136 8.11 13.97 23.28
C SER A 136 6.70 13.48 22.97
N LEU A 137 5.79 13.64 23.93
CA LEU A 137 4.38 13.29 23.73
C LEU A 137 3.76 14.01 22.53
N LYS A 138 4.10 15.29 22.32
CA LYS A 138 3.64 16.07 21.16
C LYS A 138 4.15 15.50 19.83
N ALA A 139 5.37 14.99 19.79
CA ALA A 139 5.92 14.33 18.61
C ALA A 139 5.20 13.01 18.32
N LYS A 140 4.96 12.19 19.36
CA LYS A 140 4.25 10.92 19.25
C LYS A 140 2.81 11.08 18.77
N LEU A 141 2.06 12.03 19.34
CA LEU A 141 0.69 12.32 18.90
C LEU A 141 0.62 12.82 17.44
N ARG A 142 1.63 13.56 16.98
CA ARG A 142 1.74 13.99 15.58
C ARG A 142 2.00 12.80 14.66
N HIS A 143 2.86 11.88 15.09
CA HIS A 143 3.17 10.66 14.38
C HIS A 143 1.93 9.77 14.22
N ILE A 144 1.13 9.60 15.29
CA ILE A 144 -0.15 8.87 15.23
C ILE A 144 -1.14 9.55 14.27
N LYS A 145 -1.29 10.87 14.34
CA LYS A 145 -2.13 11.63 13.38
C LYS A 145 -1.68 11.42 11.94
N PHE A 146 -0.38 11.35 11.72
CA PHE A 146 0.20 11.08 10.42
C PHE A 146 -0.09 9.65 9.93
N GLY A 147 -0.07 8.65 10.82
CA GLY A 147 -0.51 7.28 10.50
C GLY A 147 -1.98 7.21 10.07
N TRP A 148 -2.86 7.99 10.71
CA TRP A 148 -4.28 8.08 10.30
C TRP A 148 -4.43 8.78 8.95
N PHE A 149 -3.65 9.83 8.71
CA PHE A 149 -3.60 10.50 7.41
C PHE A 149 -3.13 9.56 6.30
N LEU A 150 -2.06 8.79 6.52
CA LEU A 150 -1.61 7.74 5.61
C LEU A 150 -2.73 6.71 5.33
N SER A 151 -3.44 6.26 6.37
CA SER A 151 -4.54 5.29 6.23
C SER A 151 -5.65 5.80 5.29
N ILE A 152 -5.96 7.10 5.34
CA ILE A 152 -6.95 7.72 4.45
C ILE A 152 -6.46 7.66 2.99
N PHE A 153 -5.19 7.98 2.73
CA PHE A 153 -4.62 7.89 1.38
C PHE A 153 -4.66 6.46 0.83
N SER A 154 -4.32 5.46 1.64
CA SER A 154 -4.43 4.05 1.25
C SER A 154 -5.87 3.65 0.88
N TRP A 155 -6.87 4.18 1.59
CA TRP A 155 -8.28 3.97 1.25
C TRP A 155 -8.70 4.70 -0.02
N ILE A 156 -8.17 5.89 -0.29
CA ILE A 156 -8.42 6.62 -1.54
C ILE A 156 -7.85 5.84 -2.73
N THR A 157 -6.60 5.36 -2.64
CA THR A 157 -5.99 4.49 -3.67
C THR A 157 -6.90 3.29 -3.96
N MET A 158 -7.33 2.58 -2.90
CA MET A 158 -8.23 1.43 -3.03
C MET A 158 -9.57 1.80 -3.67
N ALA A 159 -10.19 2.90 -3.24
CA ALA A 159 -11.48 3.33 -3.77
C ALA A 159 -11.42 3.60 -5.27
N ILE A 160 -10.36 4.26 -5.75
CA ILE A 160 -10.18 4.55 -7.17
C ILE A 160 -9.97 3.26 -7.97
N ILE A 161 -9.03 2.38 -7.57
CA ILE A 161 -8.73 1.18 -8.34
C ILE A 161 -9.91 0.20 -8.38
N VAL A 162 -10.62 0.02 -7.26
CA VAL A 162 -11.82 -0.82 -7.21
C VAL A 162 -12.93 -0.24 -8.08
N SER A 163 -13.06 1.09 -8.16
CA SER A 163 -14.05 1.73 -9.03
C SER A 163 -13.73 1.53 -10.51
N ILE A 164 -12.46 1.61 -10.91
CA ILE A 164 -12.03 1.32 -12.29
C ILE A 164 -12.32 -0.14 -12.65
N LEU A 165 -12.05 -1.08 -11.74
CA LEU A 165 -12.22 -2.52 -11.98
C LEU A 165 -13.69 -2.98 -11.86
N GLY A 166 -14.55 -2.20 -11.22
CA GLY A 166 -15.97 -2.50 -11.04
C GLY A 166 -16.88 -1.95 -12.13
N LEU A 167 -16.35 -1.14 -13.06
CA LEU A 167 -17.05 -0.51 -14.19
C LEU A 167 -16.64 -1.16 -15.52
#